data_AF-A0A2V1BGN7-F1
#
_entry.id   AF-A0A2V1BGN7-F1
#
_cell.length_a   1.000
_cell.length_b   1.000
_cell.length_c   1.000
_cell.angle_alpha   90.00
_cell.angle_beta   90.00
_cell.angle_gamma   90.00
#
_symmetry.space_group_name_H-M   'P 1'
#
loop_
_entity.id
_entity.type
_entity.pdbx_description
1 polymer ?
#
loop_
_entity_poly.entity_id
_entity_poly.type
_entity_poly.pdbx_seq_one_letter_code
_entity_poly.pdbx_strand_id
1 'polypeptide(L)'
;TFNYSMRVFYYGKAILAQAFPSWSTPSFDETYLLTCLLHDIGTTDKNPYATLMSFEFYGGLIALDVLKSNGALIEQAEHVAEAVIRHQDLGDVGTITRIGALIQLATIFDNIGENADLVARETIEDVVRAYPRKGWSACFTKTLRREKELKPWAHTTHLGEKEFREGVSMNKLMAPWDDMH
;
A
#
# COMPACT_ATOMS: atom_id res chain seq x y z
N THR A 1 -8.97 4.71 -3.86
CA THR A 1 -7.78 4.90 -3.00
C THR A 1 -8.11 4.89 -1.51
N PHE A 2 -8.95 5.76 -0.95
CA PHE A 2 -9.26 5.73 0.50
C PHE A 2 -9.74 4.36 1.02
N ASN A 3 -10.75 3.75 0.38
CA ASN A 3 -11.21 2.41 0.77
C ASN A 3 -10.08 1.37 0.70
N TYR A 4 -9.20 1.48 -0.30
CA TYR A 4 -8.04 0.61 -0.43
C TYR A 4 -7.08 0.77 0.74
N SER A 5 -6.69 2.00 1.08
CA SER A 5 -5.87 2.30 2.25
C SER A 5 -6.47 1.73 3.54
N MET A 6 -7.79 1.81 3.71
CA MET A 6 -8.46 1.21 4.87
C MET A 6 -8.43 -0.31 4.84
N ARG A 7 -8.66 -0.95 3.69
CA ARG A 7 -8.52 -2.41 3.55
C ARG A 7 -7.09 -2.86 3.89
N VAL A 8 -6.08 -2.19 3.35
CA VAL A 8 -4.66 -2.44 3.66
C VAL A 8 -4.41 -2.35 5.16
N PHE A 9 -4.95 -1.34 5.85
CA PHE A 9 -4.84 -1.24 7.30
C PHE A 9 -5.43 -2.46 8.02
N TYR A 10 -6.68 -2.85 7.71
CA TYR A 10 -7.32 -3.98 8.40
C TYR A 10 -6.68 -5.33 8.06
N TYR A 11 -6.26 -5.55 6.81
CA TYR A 11 -5.52 -6.76 6.44
C TYR A 11 -4.16 -6.81 7.13
N GLY A 12 -3.44 -5.69 7.20
CA GLY A 12 -2.21 -5.61 7.97
C GLY A 12 -2.43 -5.89 9.46
N LYS A 13 -3.51 -5.40 10.06
CA LYS A 13 -3.87 -5.72 11.45
C LYS A 13 -4.12 -7.21 11.65
N ALA A 14 -4.80 -7.88 10.70
CA ALA A 14 -5.02 -9.32 10.74
C ALA A 14 -3.70 -10.10 10.61
N ILE A 15 -2.88 -9.75 9.63
CA ILE A 15 -1.55 -10.36 9.39
C ILE A 15 -0.65 -10.17 10.62
N LEU A 16 -0.61 -8.97 11.20
CA LEU A 16 0.15 -8.67 12.41
C LEU A 16 -0.27 -9.56 13.58
N ALA A 17 -1.58 -9.72 13.81
CA ALA A 17 -2.08 -10.54 14.90
C ALA A 17 -1.77 -12.03 14.70
N GLN A 18 -1.88 -12.53 13.46
CA GLN A 18 -1.72 -13.95 13.15
C GLN A 18 -0.25 -14.37 13.06
N ALA A 19 0.59 -13.59 12.36
CA ALA A 19 1.94 -13.99 12.01
C ALA A 19 3.03 -13.28 12.84
N PHE A 20 2.77 -12.06 13.33
CA PHE A 20 3.79 -11.21 13.95
C PHE A 20 3.33 -10.50 15.24
N PRO A 21 2.71 -11.20 16.20
CA PRO A 21 2.10 -10.54 17.36
C PRO A 21 3.10 -9.75 18.21
N SER A 22 4.38 -10.12 18.20
CA SER A 22 5.46 -9.43 18.93
C SER A 22 5.93 -8.12 18.28
N TRP A 23 5.46 -7.79 17.07
CA TRP A 23 5.86 -6.55 16.39
C TRP A 23 5.16 -5.31 16.95
N SER A 24 4.00 -5.49 17.58
CA SER A 24 3.20 -4.39 18.11
C SER A 24 3.92 -3.62 19.22
N THR A 25 3.79 -2.30 19.17
CA THR A 25 4.25 -1.34 20.20
C THR A 25 3.14 -0.31 20.41
N PRO A 26 3.16 0.48 21.50
CA PRO A 26 2.10 1.47 21.76
C PRO A 26 1.81 2.45 20.60
N SER A 27 2.83 2.81 19.81
CA SER A 27 2.72 3.69 18.65
C SER A 27 2.60 2.97 17.30
N PHE A 28 2.66 1.63 17.27
CA PHE A 28 2.73 0.85 16.04
C PHE A 28 1.47 1.03 15.19
N ASP A 29 0.29 0.91 15.81
CA ASP A 29 -0.98 0.94 15.10
C ASP A 29 -1.27 2.31 14.48
N GLU A 30 -0.98 3.39 15.19
CA GLU A 30 -1.10 4.75 14.66
C GLU A 30 -0.12 4.98 13.50
N THR A 31 1.16 4.62 13.68
CA THR A 31 2.18 4.75 12.64
C THR A 31 1.82 3.93 11.40
N TYR A 32 1.28 2.73 11.60
CA TYR A 32 0.82 1.87 10.51
C TYR A 32 -0.41 2.44 9.81
N LEU A 33 -1.38 2.97 10.55
CA LEU A 33 -2.56 3.63 9.98
C LEU A 33 -2.14 4.83 9.12
N LEU A 34 -1.25 5.69 9.63
CA LEU A 34 -0.72 6.83 8.88
C LEU A 34 -0.02 6.38 7.60
N THR A 35 0.80 5.32 7.68
CA THR A 35 1.44 4.70 6.51
C THR A 35 0.41 4.22 5.50
N CYS A 36 -0.62 3.50 5.93
CA CYS A 36 -1.69 3.00 5.06
C CYS A 36 -2.46 4.13 4.37
N LEU A 37 -2.76 5.22 5.09
CA LEU A 37 -3.47 6.37 4.54
C LEU A 37 -2.62 7.17 3.54
N LEU A 38 -1.29 7.18 3.70
CA LEU A 38 -0.38 8.05 2.94
C LEU A 38 0.42 7.33 1.85
N HIS A 39 0.52 6.00 1.84
CA HIS A 39 1.40 5.29 0.88
C HIS A 39 1.13 5.61 -0.59
N ASP A 40 -0.15 5.82 -0.94
CA ASP A 40 -0.59 6.15 -2.29
C ASP A 40 -0.76 7.65 -2.54
N ILE A 41 -0.36 8.55 -1.61
CA ILE A 41 -0.60 9.99 -1.74
C ILE A 41 0.05 10.57 -3.01
N GLY A 42 1.17 9.99 -3.46
CA GLY A 42 1.83 10.36 -4.72
C GLY A 42 0.99 10.12 -5.98
N THR A 43 -0.08 9.31 -5.89
CA THR A 43 -0.94 8.94 -7.03
C THR A 43 -2.14 9.88 -7.22
N THR A 44 -2.40 10.80 -6.29
CA THR A 44 -3.55 11.72 -6.37
C THR A 44 -3.48 12.61 -7.62
N ASP A 45 -4.61 13.08 -8.15
CA ASP A 45 -4.66 13.66 -9.50
C ASP A 45 -3.65 14.77 -9.82
N LYS A 46 -3.24 15.56 -8.82
CA LYS A 46 -2.28 16.66 -8.97
C LYS A 46 -0.82 16.20 -8.92
N ASN A 47 -0.53 15.17 -8.13
CA ASN A 47 0.84 14.83 -7.74
C ASN A 47 1.69 14.24 -8.88
N PRO A 48 1.18 13.36 -9.77
CA PRO A 48 1.94 12.87 -10.91
C PRO A 48 2.42 13.95 -11.88
N TYR A 49 1.79 15.13 -11.88
CA TYR A 49 2.18 16.27 -12.71
C TYR A 49 3.01 17.31 -11.96
N ALA A 50 3.10 17.22 -10.62
CA ALA A 50 3.82 18.16 -9.78
C ALA A 50 5.31 17.81 -9.63
N THR A 51 5.73 16.65 -10.12
CA THR A 51 7.09 16.12 -9.95
C THR A 51 7.51 15.23 -11.11
N LEU A 52 8.82 15.07 -11.29
CA LEU A 52 9.42 14.05 -12.17
C LEU A 52 9.88 12.79 -11.40
N MET A 53 9.72 12.78 -10.08
CA MET A 53 10.06 11.64 -9.22
C MET A 53 8.99 10.55 -9.28
N SER A 54 9.38 9.30 -9.05
CA SER A 54 8.46 8.18 -8.82
C SER A 54 7.45 8.53 -7.72
N PHE A 55 6.19 8.10 -7.87
CA PHE A 55 5.13 8.47 -6.94
C PHE A 55 5.40 8.00 -5.50
N GLU A 56 6.11 6.89 -5.31
CA GLU A 56 6.50 6.34 -4.02
C GLU A 56 7.44 7.31 -3.30
N PHE A 57 8.42 7.85 -4.05
CA PHE A 57 9.42 8.77 -3.52
C PHE A 57 8.79 10.12 -3.18
N TYR A 58 8.05 10.69 -4.12
CA TYR A 58 7.37 11.97 -3.89
C TYR A 58 6.29 11.86 -2.82
N GLY A 59 5.57 10.73 -2.78
CA GLY A 59 4.61 10.41 -1.74
C GLY A 59 5.25 10.37 -0.36
N GLY A 60 6.43 9.77 -0.24
CA GLY A 60 7.21 9.76 1.01
C GLY A 60 7.63 11.16 1.46
N LEU A 61 8.06 12.01 0.52
CA LEU A 61 8.38 13.41 0.83
C LEU A 61 7.15 14.21 1.30
N ILE A 62 6.00 14.02 0.65
CA ILE A 62 4.73 14.62 1.08
C ILE A 62 4.33 14.12 2.47
N ALA A 63 4.41 12.81 2.71
CA ALA A 63 4.05 12.22 3.98
C ALA A 63 4.92 12.78 5.13
N LEU A 64 6.24 12.88 4.91
CA LEU A 64 7.17 13.47 5.86
C LEU A 64 6.80 14.92 6.19
N ASP A 65 6.56 15.74 5.16
CA ASP A 65 6.23 17.16 5.32
C ASP A 65 4.89 17.38 6.04
N VAL A 66 3.85 16.66 5.63
CA VAL A 66 2.51 16.75 6.24
C VAL A 66 2.56 16.34 7.71
N LEU A 67 3.23 15.23 8.05
CA LEU A 67 3.29 14.76 9.43
C LEU A 67 4.07 15.74 10.32
N LYS A 68 5.22 16.22 9.86
CA LYS A 68 6.01 17.23 10.60
C LYS A 68 5.22 18.52 10.81
N SER A 69 4.52 18.99 9.77
CA SER A 69 3.72 20.21 9.83
C SER A 69 2.49 20.10 10.75
N ASN A 70 2.02 18.88 11.01
CA ASN A 70 0.91 18.60 11.92
C ASN A 70 1.36 18.14 13.32
N GLY A 71 2.64 18.32 13.67
CA GLY A 71 3.13 18.09 15.03
C GLY A 71 3.42 16.63 15.37
N ALA A 72 3.52 15.73 14.38
CA ALA A 72 3.99 14.36 14.62
C ALA A 72 5.43 14.38 15.14
N LEU A 73 5.77 13.40 15.98
CA LEU A 73 7.17 13.17 16.36
C LEU A 73 8.00 12.88 15.11
N ILE A 74 9.22 13.42 15.05
CA ILE A 74 10.09 13.28 13.88
C ILE A 74 10.33 11.80 13.53
N GLU A 75 10.53 10.95 14.54
CA GLU A 75 10.72 9.51 14.39
C GLU A 75 9.52 8.82 13.72
N GLN A 76 8.30 9.22 14.08
CA GLN A 76 7.08 8.68 13.45
C GLN A 76 6.95 9.18 12.01
N ALA A 77 7.22 10.46 11.76
CA ALA A 77 7.18 11.03 10.42
C ALA A 77 8.20 10.37 9.48
N GLU A 78 9.42 10.14 9.96
CA GLU A 78 10.48 9.45 9.23
C GLU A 78 10.16 7.96 9.01
N HIS A 79 9.60 7.27 10.00
CA HIS A 79 9.14 5.89 9.84
C HIS A 79 8.05 5.76 8.77
N VAL A 80 7.07 6.66 8.76
CA VAL A 80 6.04 6.68 7.72
C VAL A 80 6.69 6.95 6.36
N ALA A 81 7.54 7.97 6.26
CA ALA A 81 8.19 8.32 5.00
C ALA A 81 9.03 7.15 4.43
N GLU A 82 9.85 6.49 5.24
CA GLU A 82 10.63 5.31 4.85
C GLU A 82 9.72 4.18 4.33
N ALA A 83 8.65 3.88 5.06
CA ALA A 83 7.71 2.83 4.66
C ALA A 83 6.95 3.18 3.37
N VAL A 84 6.56 4.45 3.18
CA VAL A 84 5.93 4.93 1.94
C VAL A 84 6.90 4.88 0.77
N ILE A 85 8.17 5.24 0.94
CA ILE A 85 9.17 5.17 -0.12
C ILE A 85 9.36 3.72 -0.59
N ARG A 86 9.38 2.77 0.34
CA ARG A 86 9.72 1.37 0.07
C ARG A 86 8.52 0.43 -0.09
N HIS A 87 7.28 0.93 -0.08
CA HIS A 87 6.10 0.04 -0.13
C HIS A 87 5.98 -0.78 -1.44
N GLN A 88 6.68 -0.38 -2.52
CA GLN A 88 6.80 -1.15 -3.77
C GLN A 88 8.20 -1.71 -4.02
N ASP A 89 9.13 -1.54 -3.08
CA ASP A 89 10.50 -2.08 -3.14
C ASP A 89 10.48 -3.57 -2.78
N LEU A 90 9.88 -4.36 -3.68
CA LEU A 90 9.69 -5.79 -3.51
C LEU A 90 10.98 -6.52 -3.88
N GLY A 91 11.69 -7.04 -2.87
CA GLY A 91 12.95 -7.77 -3.04
C GLY A 91 13.08 -8.93 -2.05
N ASP A 92 14.05 -9.80 -2.30
CA ASP A 92 14.29 -11.05 -1.55
C ASP A 92 15.52 -11.00 -0.63
N VAL A 93 16.29 -9.91 -0.66
CA VAL A 93 17.52 -9.71 0.13
C VAL A 93 17.50 -8.43 0.95
N GLY A 94 18.27 -8.41 2.04
CA GLY A 94 18.42 -7.24 2.92
C GLY A 94 17.42 -7.19 4.07
N THR A 95 17.20 -6.00 4.63
CA THR A 95 16.27 -5.77 5.74
C THR A 95 15.36 -4.57 5.48
N ILE A 96 14.22 -4.56 6.16
CA ILE A 96 13.21 -3.50 6.12
C ILE A 96 12.62 -3.29 7.52
N THR A 97 12.04 -2.11 7.78
CA THR A 97 11.34 -1.84 9.04
C THR A 97 10.10 -2.73 9.17
N ARG A 98 9.63 -2.98 10.41
CA ARG A 98 8.40 -3.76 10.66
C ARG A 98 7.17 -3.15 9.99
N ILE A 99 7.07 -1.82 9.98
CA ILE A 99 6.00 -1.08 9.29
C ILE A 99 6.13 -1.26 7.78
N GLY A 100 7.34 -1.14 7.23
CA GLY A 100 7.64 -1.38 5.81
C GLY A 100 7.29 -2.79 5.34
N ALA A 101 7.68 -3.82 6.12
CA ALA A 101 7.31 -5.20 5.84
C ALA A 101 5.79 -5.40 5.84
N LEU A 102 5.10 -4.85 6.86
CA LEU A 102 3.66 -5.04 7.00
C LEU A 102 2.87 -4.33 5.90
N ILE A 103 3.29 -3.12 5.47
CA ILE A 103 2.65 -2.43 4.35
C ILE A 103 2.85 -3.19 3.03
N GLN A 104 4.04 -3.75 2.79
CA GLN A 104 4.27 -4.59 1.61
C GLN A 104 3.36 -5.82 1.61
N LEU A 105 3.32 -6.58 2.72
CA LEU A 105 2.46 -7.76 2.83
C LEU A 105 0.98 -7.44 2.57
N ALA A 106 0.46 -6.38 3.18
CA ALA A 106 -0.95 -6.02 3.07
C ALA A 106 -1.31 -5.43 1.70
N THR A 107 -0.43 -4.64 1.09
CA THR A 107 -0.66 -4.08 -0.25
C THR A 107 -0.60 -5.16 -1.33
N ILE A 108 0.37 -6.09 -1.24
CA ILE A 108 0.48 -7.29 -2.08
C ILE A 108 -0.79 -8.14 -1.95
N PHE A 109 -1.22 -8.42 -0.72
CA PHE A 109 -2.43 -9.20 -0.47
C PHE A 109 -3.67 -8.61 -1.15
N ASP A 110 -3.95 -7.30 -1.01
CA ASP A 110 -5.14 -6.71 -1.62
C ASP A 110 -5.03 -6.47 -3.14
N ASN A 111 -3.81 -6.27 -3.66
CA ASN A 111 -3.58 -5.98 -5.08
C ASN A 111 -3.48 -7.23 -5.94
N ILE A 112 -2.73 -8.24 -5.49
CA ILE A 112 -2.43 -9.45 -6.29
C ILE A 112 -2.88 -10.75 -5.64
N GLY A 113 -3.38 -10.72 -4.40
CA GLY A 113 -3.97 -11.89 -3.75
C GLY A 113 -2.96 -12.89 -3.19
N GLU A 114 -1.68 -12.55 -3.16
CA GLU A 114 -0.65 -13.36 -2.51
C GLU A 114 -0.79 -13.33 -0.97
N ASN A 115 -0.14 -14.28 -0.30
CA ASN A 115 -0.22 -14.45 1.16
C ASN A 115 -1.64 -14.71 1.67
N ALA A 116 -2.48 -15.37 0.86
CA ALA A 116 -3.88 -15.65 1.16
C ALA A 116 -4.09 -16.36 2.52
N ASP A 117 -3.12 -17.20 2.91
CA ASP A 117 -3.18 -17.98 4.16
C ASP A 117 -2.99 -17.11 5.43
N LEU A 118 -2.58 -15.84 5.29
CA LEU A 118 -2.37 -14.92 6.42
C LEU A 118 -3.64 -14.18 6.86
N VAL A 119 -4.75 -14.29 6.11
CA VAL A 119 -6.01 -13.61 6.42
C VAL A 119 -7.18 -14.56 6.18
N ALA A 120 -7.95 -14.82 7.23
CA ALA A 120 -9.16 -15.63 7.13
C ALA A 120 -10.17 -15.02 6.15
N ARG A 121 -10.91 -15.90 5.44
CA ARG A 121 -11.89 -15.48 4.44
C ARG A 121 -12.97 -14.58 5.03
N GLU A 122 -13.44 -14.88 6.24
CA GLU A 122 -14.46 -14.11 6.95
C GLU A 122 -13.97 -12.68 7.21
N THR A 123 -12.69 -12.51 7.56
CA THR A 123 -12.06 -11.19 7.69
C THR A 123 -12.06 -10.44 6.36
N ILE A 124 -11.80 -11.11 5.23
CA ILE A 124 -11.90 -10.49 3.90
C ILE A 124 -13.32 -9.98 3.63
N GLU A 125 -14.32 -10.82 3.89
CA GLU A 125 -15.73 -10.49 3.69
C GLU A 125 -16.17 -9.28 4.51
N ASP A 126 -15.80 -9.22 5.79
CA ASP A 126 -16.14 -8.11 6.67
C ASP A 126 -15.41 -6.82 6.29
N VAL A 127 -14.13 -6.90 5.94
CA VAL A 127 -13.34 -5.74 5.51
C VAL A 127 -13.86 -5.17 4.19
N VAL A 128 -14.19 -6.01 3.20
CA VAL A 128 -14.77 -5.53 1.94
C VAL A 128 -16.17 -4.95 2.17
N ARG A 129 -16.99 -5.55 3.04
CA ARG A 129 -18.31 -5.02 3.39
C ARG A 129 -18.21 -3.61 3.96
N ALA A 130 -17.23 -3.35 4.83
CA ALA A 130 -16.99 -2.03 5.40
C ALA A 130 -16.31 -1.06 4.41
N TYR A 131 -15.39 -1.56 3.58
CA TYR A 131 -14.59 -0.77 2.64
C TYR A 131 -14.61 -1.37 1.23
N PRO A 132 -15.72 -1.18 0.47
CA PRO A 132 -15.92 -1.82 -0.83
C PRO A 132 -14.78 -1.56 -1.82
N ARG A 133 -14.49 -2.56 -2.67
CA ARG A 133 -13.41 -2.49 -3.67
C ARG A 133 -13.72 -1.54 -4.81
N LYS A 134 -14.95 -1.53 -5.32
CA LYS A 134 -15.42 -0.62 -6.37
C LYS A 134 -14.53 -0.65 -7.64
N GLY A 135 -14.24 -1.85 -8.15
CA GLY A 135 -13.36 -2.05 -9.30
C GLY A 135 -11.91 -1.66 -9.02
N TRP A 136 -11.41 -1.94 -7.81
CA TRP A 136 -10.09 -1.49 -7.35
C TRP A 136 -8.97 -1.94 -8.30
N SER A 137 -8.99 -3.19 -8.78
CA SER A 137 -7.92 -3.72 -9.63
C SER A 137 -7.78 -2.93 -10.94
N ALA A 138 -8.92 -2.53 -11.54
CA ALA A 138 -8.93 -1.67 -12.72
C ALA A 138 -8.45 -0.25 -12.42
N CYS A 139 -8.86 0.32 -11.27
CA CYS A 139 -8.40 1.62 -10.80
C CYS A 139 -6.87 1.64 -10.64
N PHE A 140 -6.32 0.64 -9.93
CA PHE A 140 -4.89 0.54 -9.67
C PHE A 140 -4.08 0.33 -10.95
N THR A 141 -4.56 -0.54 -11.86
CA THR A 141 -3.92 -0.75 -13.17
C THR A 141 -3.83 0.56 -13.97
N LYS A 142 -4.89 1.39 -13.94
CA LYS A 142 -4.89 2.70 -14.60
C LYS A 142 -3.87 3.65 -13.96
N THR A 143 -3.76 3.65 -12.64
CA THR A 143 -2.75 4.46 -11.91
C THR A 143 -1.33 4.08 -12.32
N LEU A 144 -0.99 2.79 -12.31
CA LEU A 144 0.34 2.32 -12.71
C LEU A 144 0.66 2.64 -14.17
N ARG A 145 -0.32 2.53 -15.07
CA ARG A 145 -0.16 2.92 -16.48
C ARG A 145 0.14 4.42 -16.60
N ARG A 146 -0.63 5.27 -15.92
CA ARG A 146 -0.44 6.72 -15.91
C ARG A 146 0.95 7.09 -15.37
N GLU A 147 1.40 6.43 -14.31
CA GLU A 147 2.73 6.64 -13.73
C GLU A 147 3.83 6.37 -14.77
N LYS A 148 3.77 5.22 -15.44
CA LYS A 148 4.76 4.83 -16.47
C LYS A 148 4.72 5.72 -17.71
N GLU A 149 3.53 6.19 -18.11
CA GLU A 149 3.37 7.10 -19.25
C GLU A 149 3.98 8.48 -18.98
N LEU A 150 3.79 9.02 -17.77
CA LEU A 150 4.33 10.32 -17.39
C LEU A 150 5.82 10.23 -17.03
N LYS A 151 6.24 9.11 -16.42
CA LYS A 151 7.56 8.90 -15.86
C LYS A 151 8.07 7.51 -16.26
N PRO A 152 8.56 7.34 -17.50
CA PRO A 152 9.07 6.04 -17.98
C PRO A 152 10.33 5.56 -17.25
N TRP A 153 10.93 6.41 -16.40
CA TRP A 153 12.04 6.09 -15.50
C TRP A 153 11.60 5.83 -14.05
N ALA A 154 10.28 5.85 -13.77
CA ALA A 154 9.77 5.69 -12.40
C ALA A 154 10.12 4.31 -11.83
N HIS A 155 10.30 4.26 -10.51
CA HIS A 155 10.56 3.02 -9.77
C HIS A 155 9.51 1.93 -10.06
N THR A 156 8.25 2.30 -10.28
CA THR A 156 7.16 1.40 -10.69
C THR A 156 7.47 0.54 -11.93
N THR A 157 8.44 0.91 -12.77
CA THR A 157 8.90 0.03 -13.87
C THR A 157 9.63 -1.22 -13.37
N HIS A 158 10.20 -1.18 -12.17
CA HIS A 158 10.91 -2.30 -11.53
C HIS A 158 10.00 -3.47 -11.18
N LEU A 159 8.70 -3.23 -10.95
CA LEU A 159 7.73 -4.27 -10.60
C LEU A 159 7.48 -5.32 -11.71
N GLY A 160 8.04 -5.12 -12.92
CA GLY A 160 7.75 -5.96 -14.08
C GLY A 160 6.42 -5.58 -14.74
N GLU A 161 6.42 -5.32 -16.04
CA GLU A 161 5.18 -4.94 -16.75
C GLU A 161 4.21 -6.10 -16.90
N LYS A 162 4.71 -7.33 -16.97
CA LYS A 162 3.89 -8.51 -17.23
C LYS A 162 3.45 -9.15 -15.93
N GLU A 163 4.38 -9.52 -15.06
CA GLU A 163 4.10 -10.26 -13.83
C GLU A 163 3.17 -9.47 -12.89
N PHE A 164 3.45 -8.19 -12.65
CA PHE A 164 2.63 -7.39 -11.73
C PHE A 164 1.27 -6.99 -12.32
N ARG A 165 1.20 -6.66 -13.62
CA ARG A 165 -0.10 -6.37 -14.27
C ARG A 165 -0.96 -7.62 -14.38
N GLU A 166 -0.39 -8.74 -14.77
CA GLU A 166 -1.09 -10.02 -14.82
C GLU A 166 -1.54 -10.41 -13.42
N GLY A 167 -0.69 -10.28 -12.40
CA GLY A 167 -1.05 -10.51 -10.99
C GLY A 167 -2.23 -9.66 -10.50
N VAL A 168 -2.23 -8.35 -10.80
CA VAL A 168 -3.34 -7.45 -10.42
C VAL A 168 -4.62 -7.80 -11.17
N SER A 169 -4.53 -8.03 -12.49
CA SER A 169 -5.70 -8.36 -13.32
C SER A 169 -6.25 -9.77 -13.07
N MET A 170 -5.41 -10.69 -12.56
CA MET A 170 -5.76 -12.06 -12.23
C MET A 170 -5.80 -12.30 -10.72
N ASN A 171 -6.11 -11.27 -9.92
CA ASN A 171 -6.28 -11.42 -8.48
C ASN A 171 -7.51 -12.30 -8.16
N LYS A 172 -7.31 -13.63 -8.22
CA LYS A 172 -8.35 -14.63 -8.02
C LYS A 172 -8.88 -14.62 -6.60
N LEU A 173 -8.04 -14.23 -5.63
CA LEU A 173 -8.46 -14.07 -4.24
C LEU A 173 -9.55 -13.00 -4.18
N MET A 174 -9.31 -11.81 -4.74
CA MET A 174 -10.22 -10.68 -4.60
C MET A 174 -11.32 -10.61 -5.68
N ALA A 175 -11.27 -11.45 -6.72
CA ALA A 175 -12.24 -11.46 -7.82
C ALA A 175 -13.72 -11.51 -7.38
N PRO A 176 -14.14 -12.28 -6.35
CA PRO A 176 -15.53 -12.27 -5.89
C PRO A 176 -16.02 -10.91 -5.36
N TRP A 177 -15.09 -10.03 -5.01
CA TRP A 177 -15.35 -8.77 -4.32
C TRP A 177 -15.07 -7.53 -5.18
N ASP A 178 -14.51 -7.68 -6.38
CA ASP A 178 -14.01 -6.55 -7.17
C ASP A 178 -15.13 -5.72 -7.79
N ASP A 179 -16.24 -6.37 -8.19
CA ASP A 179 -17.40 -5.74 -8.84
C ASP A 179 -18.55 -5.40 -7.88
N MET A 180 -18.39 -5.67 -6.57
CA MET A 180 -19.44 -5.33 -5.60
C MET A 180 -19.55 -3.81 -5.43
N HIS A 181 -20.68 -3.26 -5.89
CA HIS A 181 -21.05 -1.84 -5.90
C HIS A 181 -21.42 -1.30 -4.52
#